data_AF-A0AAF0TMT9-F1
#
_entry.id   AF-A0AAF0TMT9-F1
#
_cell.length_a   1.000
_cell.length_b   1.000
_cell.length_c   1.000
_cell.angle_alpha   90.00
_cell.angle_beta   90.00
_cell.angle_gamma   90.00
#
_symmetry.space_group_name_H-M   'P 1'
#
loop_
_entity.id
_entity.type
_entity.pdbx_description
1 polymer ?
#
loop_
_entity_poly.entity_id
_entity_poly.type
_entity_poly.pdbx_seq_one_letter_code
_entity_poly.pdbx_strand_id
1 'polypeptide(L)'
;MLTNLPKEKGWITEHLYQYKSFWWLTLGALKGIKRTQQCFKAQPTDIFLVTSPKSGTTWFKSLIYAIINRDRFDISSHPLLTKGPHDQTLFVCKCCNCWY
;
A
#
# COMPACT_ATOMS: atom_id res chain seq x y z
N MET A 1 6.48 -2.61 21.68
CA MET A 1 7.78 -3.05 21.12
C MET A 1 7.94 -2.69 19.62
N LEU A 2 8.14 -1.40 19.33
CA LEU A 2 8.59 -0.88 18.02
C LEU A 2 9.69 0.19 18.21
N THR A 3 9.72 0.81 19.39
CA THR A 3 10.71 1.78 19.87
C THR A 3 12.11 1.21 20.07
N ASN A 4 12.23 -0.10 20.29
CA ASN A 4 13.50 -0.80 20.58
C ASN A 4 14.16 -1.37 19.32
N LEU A 5 13.63 -1.08 18.13
CA LEU A 5 14.26 -1.51 16.89
C LEU A 5 15.55 -0.73 16.66
N PRO A 6 16.57 -1.32 16.02
CA PRO A 6 17.75 -0.60 15.57
C PRO A 6 17.34 0.62 14.74
N LYS A 7 17.96 1.76 15.04
CA LYS A 7 17.71 3.02 14.36
C LYS A 7 18.97 3.50 13.68
N GLU A 8 18.83 4.00 12.46
CA GLU A 8 19.91 4.60 11.69
C GLU A 8 19.46 5.95 11.13
N LYS A 9 20.43 6.83 10.86
CA LYS A 9 20.11 8.11 10.23
C LYS A 9 19.78 7.90 8.76
N GLY A 10 18.58 8.32 8.35
CA GLY A 10 18.17 8.28 6.95
C GLY A 10 18.64 9.50 6.17
N TRP A 11 18.71 9.32 4.85
CA TRP A 11 18.85 10.38 3.86
C TRP A 11 17.71 11.41 3.85
N ILE A 12 16.48 10.98 4.16
CA ILE A 12 15.25 11.82 4.12
C ILE A 12 14.67 12.03 5.53
N THR A 13 14.78 11.02 6.41
CA THR A 13 14.20 11.02 7.75
C THR A 13 15.28 10.86 8.79
N GLU A 14 15.13 11.52 9.94
CA GLU A 14 16.10 11.46 11.04
C GLU A 14 16.33 10.04 11.56
N HIS A 15 15.27 9.21 11.56
CA HIS A 15 15.31 7.84 12.05
C HIS A 15 14.73 6.87 11.00
N LEU A 16 15.55 5.95 10.53
CA LEU A 16 15.15 4.72 9.86
C LEU A 16 15.05 3.61 10.90
N TYR A 17 14.11 2.70 10.74
CA TYR A 17 13.89 1.60 11.68
C TYR A 17 14.11 0.26 10.97
N GLN A 18 14.96 -0.60 11.52
CA GLN A 18 15.20 -1.92 10.95
C GLN A 18 14.14 -2.92 11.42
N TYR A 19 13.48 -3.60 10.48
CA TYR A 19 12.53 -4.68 10.77
C TYR A 19 12.62 -5.77 9.71
N LYS A 20 12.82 -7.02 10.14
CA LYS A 20 13.00 -8.20 9.27
C LYS A 20 14.01 -7.94 8.13
N SER A 21 15.16 -7.36 8.47
CA SER A 21 16.25 -7.01 7.53
C SER A 21 15.95 -5.90 6.52
N PHE A 22 14.79 -5.22 6.60
CA PHE A 22 14.47 -4.05 5.79
C PHE A 22 14.44 -2.77 6.64
N TRP A 23 14.82 -1.65 6.03
CA TRP A 23 14.79 -0.32 6.64
C TRP A 23 13.53 0.44 6.27
N TRP A 24 12.83 0.93 7.30
CA TRP A 24 11.55 1.62 7.14
C TRP A 24 11.66 3.09 7.55
N LEU A 25 11.13 3.98 6.70
CA LEU A 25 11.22 5.42 6.89
C LEU A 25 10.35 5.95 8.03
N THR A 26 9.30 5.24 8.42
CA THR A 26 8.38 5.71 9.46
C THR A 26 7.92 4.58 10.39
N LEU A 27 7.76 4.91 11.68
CA LEU A 27 7.09 4.02 12.64
C LEU A 27 5.64 3.73 12.24
N GLY A 28 4.97 4.68 11.57
CA GLY A 28 3.62 4.50 11.04
C GLY A 28 3.54 3.33 10.04
N ALA A 29 4.48 3.27 9.09
CA ALA A 29 4.55 2.16 8.14
C ALA A 29 4.78 0.82 8.84
N LEU A 30 5.68 0.78 9.83
CA LEU A 30 5.94 -0.42 10.63
C LEU A 30 4.73 -0.89 11.43
N LYS A 31 3.99 0.04 12.06
CA LYS A 31 2.72 -0.27 12.73
C LYS A 31 1.71 -0.85 11.75
N GLY A 32 1.59 -0.25 10.56
CA GLY A 32 0.75 -0.75 9.48
C GLY A 32 1.11 -2.18 9.09
N ILE A 33 2.38 -2.47 8.84
CA ILE A 33 2.86 -3.82 8.47
C ILE A 33 2.55 -4.84 9.55
N LYS A 34 2.88 -4.55 10.82
CA LYS A 34 2.58 -5.48 11.93
C LYS A 34 1.08 -5.74 12.04
N ARG A 35 0.26 -4.71 11.91
CA ARG A 35 -1.20 -4.84 11.98
C ARG A 35 -1.76 -5.63 10.80
N THR A 36 -1.28 -5.38 9.59
CA THR A 36 -1.63 -6.17 8.41
C THR A 36 -1.23 -7.63 8.62
N GLN A 37 -0.01 -7.93 9.08
CA GLN A 37 0.41 -9.32 9.33
C GLN A 37 -0.48 -10.06 10.35
N GLN A 38 -1.12 -9.35 11.28
CA GLN A 38 -1.99 -9.93 12.31
C GLN A 38 -3.45 -10.03 11.87
N CYS A 39 -3.95 -9.03 11.15
CA CYS A 39 -5.38 -8.90 10.85
C CYS A 39 -5.76 -9.31 9.42
N PHE A 40 -4.81 -9.27 8.49
CA PHE A 40 -5.08 -9.54 7.08
C PHE A 40 -5.12 -11.04 6.83
N LYS A 41 -6.29 -11.54 6.42
CA LYS A 41 -6.49 -12.93 5.98
C LYS A 41 -6.62 -12.93 4.46
N ALA A 42 -5.59 -13.42 3.78
CA ALA A 42 -5.60 -13.55 2.33
C ALA A 42 -6.65 -14.60 1.90
N GLN A 43 -7.46 -14.25 0.91
CA GLN A 43 -8.33 -15.19 0.22
C GLN A 43 -7.63 -15.72 -1.05
N PRO A 44 -7.95 -16.94 -1.51
CA PRO A 44 -7.35 -17.50 -2.73
C PRO A 44 -7.62 -16.66 -3.99
N THR A 45 -8.66 -15.82 -3.97
CA THR A 45 -9.05 -14.92 -5.06
C THR A 45 -8.37 -13.55 -5.00
N ASP A 46 -7.61 -13.26 -3.94
CA ASP A 46 -6.98 -11.95 -3.76
C ASP A 46 -5.74 -11.82 -4.66
N ILE A 47 -5.62 -10.66 -5.32
CA ILE A 47 -4.47 -10.32 -6.18
C ILE A 47 -3.61 -9.30 -5.45
N PHE A 48 -2.35 -9.65 -5.18
CA PHE A 48 -1.39 -8.75 -4.56
C PHE A 48 -0.58 -8.00 -5.60
N LEU A 49 -0.68 -6.67 -5.55
CA LEU A 49 0.17 -5.78 -6.30
C LEU A 49 1.39 -5.37 -5.48
N VAL A 50 2.57 -5.90 -5.81
CA VAL A 50 3.83 -5.56 -5.14
C VAL A 50 4.63 -4.62 -6.02
N THR A 51 4.85 -3.40 -5.53
CA THR A 51 5.59 -2.35 -6.24
C THR A 51 6.50 -1.61 -5.29
N SER A 52 7.67 -1.21 -5.77
CA SER A 52 8.54 -0.30 -5.05
C SER A 52 7.89 1.10 -4.91
N PRO A 53 8.08 1.79 -3.77
CA PRO A 53 7.59 3.14 -3.60
C PRO A 53 8.07 4.06 -4.72
N LYS A 54 7.20 4.98 -5.17
CA LYS A 54 7.49 6.01 -6.21
C LYS A 54 7.73 5.49 -7.64
N SER A 55 7.62 4.19 -7.92
CA SER A 55 7.76 3.62 -9.27
C SER A 55 6.49 3.71 -10.13
N GLY A 56 5.68 4.77 -10.02
CA GLY A 56 4.49 4.94 -10.87
C GLY A 56 3.28 4.08 -10.48
N THR A 57 3.05 3.87 -9.19
CA THR A 57 1.95 3.02 -8.68
C THR A 57 0.55 3.50 -9.07
N THR A 58 0.38 4.80 -9.37
CA THR A 58 -0.90 5.39 -9.81
C THR A 58 -1.36 4.84 -11.16
N TRP A 59 -0.47 4.84 -12.16
CA TRP A 59 -0.75 4.30 -13.49
C TRP A 59 -0.93 2.79 -13.46
N PHE A 60 -0.12 2.08 -12.68
CA PHE A 60 -0.23 0.62 -12.62
C PHE A 60 -1.51 0.17 -11.90
N LYS A 61 -1.95 0.92 -10.88
CA LYS A 61 -3.23 0.70 -10.20
C LYS A 61 -4.43 0.92 -11.11
N SER A 62 -4.44 2.00 -11.89
CA SER A 62 -5.52 2.25 -12.84
C SER A 62 -5.57 1.18 -13.92
N LEU A 63 -4.41 0.76 -14.44
CA LEU A 63 -4.33 -0.29 -15.45
C LEU A 63 -4.89 -1.63 -14.95
N ILE A 64 -4.46 -2.09 -13.77
CA ILE A 64 -4.96 -3.35 -13.19
C ILE A 64 -6.46 -3.27 -12.89
N TYR A 65 -6.92 -2.15 -12.34
CA TYR A 65 -8.34 -1.96 -12.06
C TYR A 65 -9.20 -1.99 -13.33
N ALA A 66 -8.72 -1.38 -14.42
CA ALA A 66 -9.37 -1.43 -15.73
C ALA A 66 -9.42 -2.86 -16.29
N ILE A 67 -8.31 -3.61 -16.21
CA ILE A 67 -8.26 -5.00 -16.70
C ILE A 67 -9.25 -5.90 -15.96
N ILE A 68 -9.31 -5.79 -14.62
CA ILE A 68 -10.18 -6.63 -13.78
C ILE A 68 -11.67 -6.31 -14.02
N ASN A 69 -12.02 -5.05 -14.30
CA ASN A 69 -13.40 -4.62 -14.45
C ASN A 69 -13.83 -4.36 -15.90
N ARG A 70 -13.02 -4.76 -16.88
CA ARG A 70 -13.29 -4.54 -18.32
C ARG A 70 -14.64 -5.11 -18.78
N ASP A 71 -15.07 -6.22 -18.18
CA ASP A 71 -16.32 -6.91 -18.54
C ASP A 71 -17.52 -6.34 -17.76
N ARG A 72 -17.26 -5.44 -16.79
CA ARG A 72 -18.27 -4.85 -15.89
C ARG A 72 -18.63 -3.41 -16.24
N PHE A 73 -17.71 -2.67 -16.84
CA PHE A 73 -17.92 -1.27 -17.21
C PHE A 73 -17.44 -1.02 -18.63
N ASP A 74 -18.28 -0.35 -19.42
CA ASP A 74 -17.86 0.15 -20.72
C ASP A 74 -16.82 1.29 -20.55
N ILE A 75 -15.96 1.46 -21.54
CA ILE A 75 -14.87 2.44 -21.53
C ILE A 75 -15.42 3.85 -21.28
N SER A 76 -16.59 4.16 -21.83
CA SER A 76 -17.25 5.47 -21.70
C SER A 76 -17.82 5.78 -20.31
N SER A 77 -18.07 4.76 -19.49
CA SER A 77 -18.67 4.87 -18.15
C SER A 77 -17.74 4.41 -17.04
N HIS A 78 -16.46 4.22 -17.35
CA HIS A 78 -15.53 3.58 -16.45
C HIS A 78 -15.27 4.41 -15.18
N PRO A 79 -15.37 3.84 -13.96
CA PRO A 79 -15.21 4.56 -12.70
C PRO A 79 -13.87 5.29 -12.50
N LEU A 80 -12.85 4.96 -13.31
CA LEU A 80 -11.55 5.65 -13.31
C LEU A 80 -11.62 7.08 -13.88
N LEU A 81 -12.68 7.40 -14.64
CA LEU A 81 -12.89 8.75 -15.19
C LEU A 81 -13.46 9.73 -14.14
N THR A 82 -14.09 9.21 -13.08
CA THR A 82 -14.79 10.02 -12.06
C THR A 82 -14.13 9.98 -10.69
N LYS A 83 -13.31 8.97 -10.37
CA LYS A 83 -12.61 8.84 -9.08
C LYS A 83 -11.12 8.54 -9.28
N GLY A 84 -10.29 9.07 -8.37
CA GLY A 84 -8.86 8.81 -8.40
C GLY A 84 -8.51 7.33 -8.15
N PRO A 85 -7.45 6.79 -8.77
CA PRO A 85 -7.07 5.37 -8.64
C PRO A 85 -6.66 4.97 -7.21
N HIS A 86 -6.34 5.95 -6.35
CA HIS A 86 -6.07 5.73 -4.94
C HIS A 86 -7.33 5.35 -4.13
N ASP A 87 -8.51 5.74 -4.58
CA ASP A 87 -9.78 5.44 -3.90
C ASP A 87 -10.37 4.10 -4.34
N GLN A 88 -9.97 3.62 -5.52
CA GLN A 88 -10.49 2.37 -6.10
C GLN A 88 -9.62 1.15 -5.82
N THR A 89 -8.44 1.34 -5.24
CA THR A 89 -7.51 0.25 -4.96
C THR A 89 -7.02 0.31 -3.51
N LEU A 90 -7.34 -0.73 -2.74
CA LEU A 90 -6.90 -0.83 -1.36
C LEU A 90 -5.37 -0.94 -1.30
N PHE A 91 -4.73 -0.01 -0.61
CA PHE A 91 -3.35 -0.20 -0.20
C PHE A 91 -3.35 -1.02 1.08
N VAL A 92 -2.81 -2.23 1.02
CA VAL A 92 -2.69 -3.14 2.16
C VAL A 92 -1.90 -2.50 3.32
N CYS A 93 -0.94 -1.63 3.03
CA CYS A 93 -0.21 -0.83 4.04
C CYS A 93 -0.95 0.45 4.51
N LYS A 94 -2.05 0.85 3.86
CA LYS A 94 -3.00 1.87 4.37
C LYS A 94 -4.20 1.24 5.09
N CYS A 95 -4.28 -0.09 5.17
CA CYS A 95 -5.49 -0.83 5.54
C CYS A 95 -5.94 -0.69 7.01
N CYS A 96 -5.41 0.28 7.75
CA CYS A 96 -5.98 0.70 9.02
C CYS A 96 -5.92 2.22 9.09
N ASN A 97 -7.09 2.85 9.06
CA ASN A 97 -7.30 4.28 9.32
C ASN A 97 -6.52 4.75 10.56
N CYS A 98 -5.30 5.24 10.34
CA CYS A 98 -4.65 6.21 11.22
C CYS A 98 -4.67 7.53 10.46
N TRP A 99 -5.88 8.08 10.30
CA TRP A 99 -6.07 9.52 10.29
C TRP A 99 -6.48 9.88 11.72
N TYR A 100 -5.73 10.82 12.29
CA TYR A 100 -5.69 11.28 13.69
C TYR A 100 -4.95 10.36 14.67
#